data_AF-A0A979GW00-F1
#
_entry.id   AF-A0A979GW00-F1
#
_cell.length_a   1.000
_cell.length_b   1.000
_cell.length_c   1.000
_cell.angle_alpha   90.00
_cell.angle_beta   90.00
_cell.angle_gamma   90.00
#
_symmetry.space_group_name_H-M   'P 1'
#
loop_
_entity.id
_entity.type
_entity.pdbx_description
1 polymer ?
#
loop_
_entity_poly.entity_id
_entity_poly.type
_entity_poly.pdbx_seq_one_letter_code
_entity_poly.pdbx_strand_id
1 'polypeptide(L)'
;MRTFLIIILTIWTSGCHAQTRKPQAFKKTTYSYIYSELYQQTTDTIATEEEPIDIYFFCDHLKLPYRLPKKLTDKQYAGKTISDNNPHAGSNVQSNWSNTYSYDSIGRLTNFSYSSCIACSSFPFSYAITYNGKGQIASIVNKLGLKERFEFQYNVAGDIIKLAKYSSELLEIEITSIH
;
A
#
# COMPACT_ATOMS: atom_id res chain seq x y z
N MET A 1 -45.08 4.31 -57.78
CA MET A 1 -43.76 4.28 -57.10
C MET A 1 -44.02 4.28 -55.60
N ARG A 2 -43.43 3.32 -54.89
CA ARG A 2 -43.83 2.88 -53.55
C ARG A 2 -43.60 3.94 -52.46
N THR A 3 -44.59 4.01 -51.60
CA THR A 3 -44.77 4.87 -50.43
C THR A 3 -43.83 4.50 -49.29
N PHE A 4 -43.13 5.53 -48.82
CA PHE A 4 -42.57 5.85 -47.49
C PHE A 4 -42.47 4.78 -46.36
N LEU A 5 -41.22 4.59 -45.94
CA LEU A 5 -40.67 4.56 -44.57
C LEU A 5 -41.51 3.92 -43.44
N ILE A 6 -41.10 2.72 -43.04
CA ILE A 6 -41.28 2.19 -41.69
C ILE A 6 -40.05 2.62 -40.88
N ILE A 7 -40.20 3.62 -40.01
CA ILE A 7 -39.19 4.01 -39.03
C ILE A 7 -39.27 3.02 -37.87
N ILE A 8 -38.32 2.09 -37.83
CA ILE A 8 -38.10 1.21 -36.68
C ILE A 8 -37.42 2.05 -35.60
N LEU A 9 -38.22 2.49 -34.63
CA LEU A 9 -37.76 3.20 -33.43
C LEU A 9 -37.22 2.18 -32.42
N THR A 10 -36.06 1.57 -32.69
CA THR A 10 -35.28 0.89 -31.64
C THR A 10 -34.59 1.96 -30.82
N ILE A 11 -35.30 2.46 -29.81
CA ILE A 11 -34.68 3.25 -28.74
C ILE A 11 -33.70 2.31 -28.06
N TRP A 12 -32.43 2.60 -28.27
CA TRP A 12 -31.32 2.14 -27.47
C TRP A 12 -31.64 2.46 -26.01
N THR A 13 -32.08 1.47 -25.25
CA THR A 13 -31.92 1.53 -23.80
C THR A 13 -30.43 1.38 -23.55
N SER A 14 -29.71 2.49 -23.69
CA SER A 14 -28.41 2.66 -23.06
C SER A 14 -28.65 2.33 -21.60
N GLY A 15 -28.20 1.14 -21.18
CA GLY A 15 -28.14 0.78 -19.78
C GLY A 15 -27.26 1.81 -19.12
N CYS A 16 -27.86 2.88 -18.61
CA CYS A 16 -27.23 3.80 -17.70
C CYS A 16 -27.10 3.00 -16.41
N HIS A 17 -26.12 2.12 -16.35
CA HIS A 17 -25.60 1.64 -15.10
C HIS A 17 -24.96 2.87 -14.46
N ALA A 18 -25.76 3.63 -13.72
CA ALA A 18 -25.24 4.42 -12.63
C ALA A 18 -24.44 3.43 -11.78
N GLN A 19 -23.12 3.40 -11.96
CA GLN A 19 -22.23 2.75 -11.03
C GLN A 19 -22.35 3.56 -9.75
N THR A 20 -23.33 3.24 -8.92
CA THR A 20 -23.37 3.69 -7.54
C THR A 20 -22.18 3.03 -6.87
N ARG A 21 -21.03 3.71 -6.88
CA ARG A 21 -19.87 3.32 -6.08
C ARG A 21 -20.35 3.36 -4.63
N LYS A 22 -20.23 2.23 -3.94
CA LYS A 22 -20.70 2.12 -2.57
C LYS A 22 -19.64 2.75 -1.67
N PRO A 23 -20.02 3.59 -0.70
CA PRO A 23 -19.09 4.02 0.33
C PRO A 23 -18.43 2.80 0.96
N GLN A 24 -17.10 2.79 0.99
CA GLN A 24 -16.35 1.76 1.67
C GLN A 24 -15.88 2.32 2.99
N ALA A 25 -16.36 1.71 4.07
CA ALA A 25 -15.93 2.06 5.42
C ALA A 25 -14.98 1.00 5.98
N PHE A 26 -14.14 1.40 6.94
CA PHE A 26 -13.13 0.52 7.53
C PHE A 26 -13.21 0.53 9.05
N LYS A 27 -13.06 -0.66 9.64
CA LYS A 27 -12.85 -0.86 11.07
C LYS A 27 -11.39 -1.17 11.34
N LYS A 28 -10.81 -0.48 12.31
CA LYS A 28 -9.49 -0.78 12.85
C LYS A 28 -9.64 -1.48 14.19
N THR A 29 -9.10 -2.68 14.30
CA THR A 29 -8.92 -3.40 15.55
C THR A 29 -7.46 -3.32 15.95
N THR A 30 -7.18 -2.89 17.17
CA THR A 30 -5.84 -2.90 17.76
C THR A 30 -5.78 -3.99 18.81
N TYR A 31 -4.69 -4.75 18.81
CA TYR A 31 -4.47 -5.90 19.69
C TYR A 31 -3.29 -5.61 20.61
N SER A 32 -3.49 -5.77 21.92
CA SER A 32 -2.47 -5.57 22.94
C SER A 32 -2.31 -6.85 23.77
N TYR A 33 -1.07 -7.29 23.93
CA TYR A 33 -0.74 -8.50 24.69
C TYR A 33 -0.04 -8.09 26.00
N ILE A 34 -0.76 -8.18 27.12
CA ILE A 34 -0.26 -7.77 28.44
C ILE A 34 -0.37 -8.99 29.36
N TYR A 35 0.74 -9.41 29.97
CA TYR A 35 0.79 -10.59 30.85
C TYR A 35 0.17 -11.88 30.25
N SER A 36 0.32 -12.08 28.93
CA SER A 36 -0.27 -13.19 28.15
C SER A 36 -1.79 -13.10 27.92
N GLU A 37 -2.44 -12.03 28.37
CA GLU A 37 -3.83 -11.74 28.03
C GLU A 37 -3.92 -10.89 26.76
N LEU A 38 -4.94 -11.17 25.94
CA LEU A 38 -5.22 -10.44 24.71
C LEU A 38 -6.34 -9.42 24.94
N TYR A 39 -5.99 -8.16 24.72
CA TYR A 39 -6.93 -7.04 24.73
C TYR A 39 -7.17 -6.58 23.30
N GLN A 40 -8.43 -6.27 22.98
CA GLN A 40 -8.84 -5.83 21.66
C GLN A 40 -9.63 -4.53 21.77
N GLN A 41 -9.29 -3.56 20.92
CA GLN A 41 -10.04 -2.32 20.80
C GLN A 41 -10.39 -2.09 19.32
N THR A 42 -11.68 -1.99 19.02
CA THR A 42 -12.17 -1.70 17.67
C THR A 42 -12.67 -0.26 17.59
N THR A 43 -12.26 0.44 16.55
CA THR A 43 -12.69 1.80 16.22
C THR A 43 -13.00 1.90 14.74
N ASP A 44 -14.08 2.60 14.38
CA ASP A 44 -14.32 2.98 13.00
C ASP A 44 -13.26 3.99 12.57
N THR A 45 -12.80 3.92 11.31
CA THR A 45 -11.68 4.76 10.83
C THR A 45 -12.11 5.74 9.76
N ILE A 46 -12.31 5.26 8.53
CA ILE A 46 -12.51 6.10 7.34
C ILE A 46 -13.68 5.55 6.55
N ALA A 47 -14.50 6.44 6.00
CA ALA A 47 -15.47 6.14 4.96
C ALA A 47 -15.09 6.97 3.72
N THR A 48 -15.01 6.32 2.57
CA THR A 48 -14.69 7.00 1.30
C THR A 48 -15.56 6.46 0.17
N GLU A 49 -15.89 7.31 -0.80
CA GLU A 49 -16.80 6.99 -1.91
C GLU A 49 -16.10 6.96 -3.28
N GLU A 50 -14.92 7.60 -3.42
CA GLU A 50 -14.39 7.93 -4.75
C GLU A 50 -12.94 7.54 -5.01
N GLU A 51 -12.13 7.25 -4.00
CA GLU A 51 -10.70 6.96 -4.17
C GLU A 51 -10.39 5.46 -4.27
N PRO A 52 -9.34 5.05 -5.03
CA PRO A 52 -8.87 3.68 -5.04
C PRO A 52 -8.36 3.26 -3.66
N ILE A 53 -8.80 2.11 -3.16
CA ILE A 53 -8.31 1.57 -1.89
C ILE A 53 -7.04 0.75 -2.13
N ASP A 54 -5.96 1.44 -2.49
CA ASP A 54 -4.64 0.85 -2.63
C ASP A 54 -3.78 1.09 -1.38
N ILE A 55 -2.51 0.72 -1.41
CA ILE A 55 -1.62 0.90 -0.26
C ILE A 55 -1.36 2.38 0.09
N TYR A 56 -1.44 3.29 -0.89
CA TYR A 56 -1.25 4.72 -0.66
C TYR A 56 -2.43 5.31 0.11
N PHE A 57 -3.66 4.81 -0.10
CA PHE A 57 -4.81 5.16 0.73
C PHE A 57 -4.51 4.96 2.23
N PHE A 58 -4.02 3.77 2.63
CA PHE A 58 -3.70 3.50 4.04
C PHE A 58 -2.49 4.32 4.53
N CYS A 59 -1.51 4.59 3.66
CA CYS A 59 -0.38 5.44 3.99
C CYS A 59 -0.82 6.88 4.27
N ASP A 60 -1.72 7.43 3.46
CA ASP A 60 -2.14 8.82 3.55
C ASP A 60 -3.10 9.04 4.71
N HIS A 61 -4.09 8.17 4.87
CA HIS A 61 -5.14 8.33 5.88
C HIS A 61 -4.81 7.70 7.23
N LEU A 62 -4.05 6.59 7.26
CA LEU A 62 -3.77 5.83 8.49
C LEU A 62 -2.29 5.76 8.85
N LYS A 63 -1.40 6.33 8.02
CA LYS A 63 0.05 6.30 8.21
C LYS A 63 0.63 4.88 8.26
N LEU A 64 0.02 3.95 7.52
CA LEU A 64 0.41 2.54 7.45
C LEU A 64 0.53 2.07 5.98
N PRO A 65 1.70 1.57 5.54
CA PRO A 65 3.02 1.67 6.19
C PRO A 65 3.58 3.10 6.15
N TYR A 66 4.23 3.54 7.22
CA TYR A 66 4.65 4.94 7.39
C TYR A 66 5.72 5.45 6.39
N ARG A 67 6.50 4.57 5.77
CA ARG A 67 7.73 4.93 5.01
C ARG A 67 7.70 4.48 3.56
N LEU A 68 6.52 4.42 2.95
CA LEU A 68 6.36 3.92 1.59
C LEU A 68 6.97 4.89 0.55
N PRO A 69 7.73 4.41 -0.45
CA PRO A 69 8.20 5.26 -1.54
C PRO A 69 7.03 5.76 -2.41
N LYS A 70 7.19 6.94 -3.01
CA LYS A 70 6.16 7.57 -3.89
C LYS A 70 5.77 6.73 -5.11
N LYS A 71 6.64 5.81 -5.53
CA LYS A 71 6.38 4.89 -6.65
C LYS A 71 6.83 3.49 -6.27
N LEU A 72 5.96 2.52 -6.50
CA LEU A 72 6.25 1.09 -6.33
C LEU A 72 6.62 0.38 -7.63
N THR A 73 6.51 1.09 -8.76
CA THR A 73 6.92 0.57 -10.07
C THR A 73 7.70 1.62 -10.83
N ASP A 74 8.78 1.19 -11.47
CA ASP A 74 9.58 1.98 -12.39
C ASP A 74 10.26 1.06 -13.41
N LYS A 75 9.74 1.07 -14.65
CA LYS A 75 10.27 0.23 -15.73
C LYS A 75 11.69 0.63 -16.17
N GLN A 76 12.09 1.89 -15.96
CA GLN A 76 13.45 2.34 -16.30
C GLN A 76 14.51 1.61 -15.47
N TYR A 77 14.13 1.20 -14.26
CA TYR A 77 15.00 0.51 -13.30
C TYR A 77 14.72 -0.99 -13.19
N ALA A 78 13.98 -1.57 -14.12
CA ALA A 78 13.74 -3.01 -14.16
C ALA A 78 15.04 -3.83 -14.05
N GLY A 79 15.09 -4.72 -13.07
CA GLY A 79 16.23 -5.58 -12.73
C GLY A 79 17.40 -4.85 -12.07
N LYS A 80 17.23 -3.59 -11.63
CA LYS A 80 18.31 -2.76 -11.08
C LYS A 80 18.07 -2.42 -9.62
N THR A 81 19.17 -2.10 -8.94
CA THR A 81 19.16 -1.40 -7.66
C THR A 81 19.71 0.00 -7.88
N ILE A 82 18.98 1.01 -7.41
CA ILE A 82 19.39 2.41 -7.43
C ILE A 82 19.59 2.89 -6.00
N SER A 83 20.50 3.85 -5.84
CA SER A 83 20.74 4.50 -4.56
C SER A 83 20.73 6.01 -4.77
N ASP A 84 19.87 6.69 -4.03
CA ASP A 84 19.85 8.14 -3.93
C ASP A 84 20.64 8.52 -2.68
N ASN A 85 21.85 9.01 -2.90
CA ASN A 85 22.76 9.40 -1.85
C ASN A 85 22.69 10.91 -1.70
N ASN A 86 22.73 11.40 -0.46
CA ASN A 86 23.18 12.75 -0.21
C ASN A 86 24.66 12.70 0.20
N PRO A 87 25.60 12.71 -0.76
CA PRO A 87 26.99 12.91 -0.42
C PRO A 87 27.13 14.36 0.02
N HIS A 88 27.25 14.61 1.33
CA HIS A 88 27.95 15.81 1.76
C HIS A 88 29.42 15.61 1.37
N ALA A 89 29.74 15.98 0.13
CA ALA A 89 31.07 15.90 -0.42
C ALA A 89 32.01 16.75 0.46
N GLY A 90 32.86 16.07 1.26
CA GLY A 90 34.13 16.64 1.72
C GLY A 90 34.31 16.99 3.19
N SER A 91 33.33 16.92 4.11
CA SER A 91 33.66 17.25 5.52
C SER A 91 32.84 16.63 6.65
N ASN A 92 31.65 16.06 6.41
CA ASN A 92 30.90 15.43 7.50
C ASN A 92 30.28 14.09 7.11
N VAL A 93 31.10 13.03 7.12
CA VAL A 93 30.67 11.65 6.89
C VAL A 93 29.53 11.23 7.83
N GLN A 94 29.44 11.86 9.02
CA GLN A 94 28.40 11.60 10.01
C GLN A 94 27.01 12.12 9.59
N SER A 95 26.94 12.94 8.54
CA SER A 95 25.70 13.46 7.95
C SER A 95 25.27 12.73 6.68
N ASN A 96 26.04 11.75 6.22
CA ASN A 96 25.72 11.00 5.01
C ASN A 96 24.55 10.04 5.26
N TRP A 97 23.60 10.03 4.34
CA TRP A 97 22.49 9.09 4.31
C TRP A 97 22.23 8.66 2.86
N SER A 98 21.55 7.53 2.71
CA SER A 98 21.21 6.97 1.40
C SER A 98 19.83 6.32 1.44
N ASN A 99 18.99 6.63 0.46
CA ASN A 99 17.86 5.78 0.12
C ASN A 99 18.31 4.75 -0.91
N THR A 100 17.91 3.49 -0.76
CA THR A 100 18.19 2.44 -1.74
C THR A 100 16.88 1.79 -2.17
N TYR A 101 16.73 1.54 -3.47
CA TYR A 101 15.55 0.93 -4.06
C TYR A 101 15.98 -0.19 -5.02
N SER A 102 15.44 -1.39 -4.87
CA SER A 102 15.71 -2.52 -5.75
C SER A 102 14.44 -2.95 -6.47
N TYR A 103 14.55 -3.22 -7.76
CA TYR A 103 13.41 -3.58 -8.62
C TYR A 103 13.60 -4.96 -9.24
N ASP A 104 12.49 -5.68 -9.42
CA ASP A 104 12.49 -6.95 -10.16
C ASP A 104 12.63 -6.73 -11.67
N SER A 105 12.72 -7.82 -12.43
CA SER A 105 12.93 -7.81 -13.88
C SER A 105 11.86 -7.10 -14.70
N ILE A 106 10.68 -6.81 -14.12
CA ILE A 106 9.60 -6.08 -14.79
C ILE A 106 9.42 -4.65 -14.22
N GLY A 107 10.28 -4.24 -13.29
CA GLY A 107 10.31 -2.89 -12.73
C GLY A 107 9.43 -2.70 -11.49
N ARG A 108 9.03 -3.76 -10.78
CA ARG A 108 8.33 -3.63 -9.48
C ARG A 108 9.33 -3.53 -8.34
N LEU A 109 9.08 -2.65 -7.39
CA LEU A 109 9.93 -2.44 -6.22
C LEU A 109 9.90 -3.67 -5.30
N THR A 110 11.03 -4.30 -5.07
CA THR A 110 11.16 -5.48 -4.19
C THR A 110 11.80 -5.15 -2.86
N ASN A 111 12.60 -4.09 -2.79
CA ASN A 111 13.24 -3.66 -1.55
C ASN A 111 13.37 -2.14 -1.54
N PHE A 112 13.21 -1.56 -0.36
CA PHE A 112 13.56 -0.16 -0.13
C PHE A 112 14.11 0.04 1.27
N SER A 113 15.13 0.89 1.38
CA SER A 113 15.81 1.15 2.64
C SER A 113 16.29 2.57 2.73
N TYR A 114 16.56 2.99 3.96
CA TYR A 114 17.20 4.25 4.30
C TYR A 114 18.32 3.96 5.30
N SER A 115 19.53 4.38 4.95
CA SER A 115 20.62 4.48 5.91
C SER A 115 20.50 5.82 6.63
N SER A 116 20.52 5.79 7.96
CA SER A 116 20.50 7.01 8.78
C SER A 116 21.89 7.62 8.86
N CYS A 117 21.95 8.93 9.04
CA CYS A 117 23.15 9.62 9.48
C CYS A 117 23.13 9.82 11.02
N ILE A 118 24.28 10.04 11.66
CA ILE A 118 24.37 10.24 13.13
C ILE A 118 23.59 11.48 13.57
N ALA A 119 23.58 12.53 12.72
CA ALA A 119 22.84 13.76 12.97
C ALA A 119 21.38 13.72 12.45
N CYS A 120 20.93 12.60 11.90
CA CYS A 120 19.60 12.49 11.29
C CYS A 120 18.56 12.12 12.35
N SER A 121 17.41 12.80 12.34
CA SER A 121 16.28 12.48 13.23
C SER A 121 15.54 11.19 12.87
N SER A 122 15.88 10.57 11.73
CA SER A 122 15.21 9.38 11.21
C SER A 122 16.01 8.11 11.49
N PHE A 123 15.37 7.13 12.14
CA PHE A 123 15.94 5.80 12.33
C PHE A 123 16.08 5.04 10.99
N PRO A 124 17.16 4.27 10.82
CA PRO A 124 17.36 3.48 9.61
C PRO A 124 16.25 2.43 9.48
N PHE A 125 15.93 2.08 8.24
CA PHE A 125 14.93 1.05 7.95
C PHE A 125 15.29 0.29 6.68
N SER A 126 14.78 -0.93 6.57
CA SER A 126 14.91 -1.74 5.35
C SER A 126 13.69 -2.63 5.24
N TYR A 127 12.97 -2.54 4.13
CA TYR A 127 11.78 -3.34 3.86
C TYR A 127 11.95 -4.18 2.60
N ALA A 128 11.45 -5.40 2.64
CA ALA A 128 11.15 -6.22 1.46
C ALA A 128 9.67 -6.14 1.12
N ILE A 129 9.37 -6.16 -0.18
CA ILE A 129 8.01 -6.28 -0.72
C ILE A 129 7.92 -7.61 -1.45
N THR A 130 6.85 -8.36 -1.19
CA THR A 130 6.49 -9.54 -1.97
C THR A 130 5.20 -9.30 -2.73
N TYR A 131 5.05 -9.97 -3.87
CA TYR A 131 3.88 -9.84 -4.73
C TYR A 131 3.17 -11.18 -4.89
N ASN A 132 1.84 -11.16 -4.96
CA ASN A 132 1.05 -12.34 -5.30
C ASN A 132 1.09 -12.62 -6.82
N GLY A 133 0.47 -13.72 -7.25
CA GLY A 133 0.43 -14.12 -8.67
C GLY A 133 -0.29 -13.13 -9.60
N LYS A 134 -1.11 -12.21 -9.06
CA LYS A 134 -1.75 -11.11 -9.81
C LYS A 134 -0.89 -9.85 -9.87
N GLY A 135 0.29 -9.87 -9.25
CA GLY A 135 1.19 -8.71 -9.18
C GLY A 135 0.80 -7.65 -8.15
N GLN A 136 -0.13 -7.96 -7.24
CA GLN A 136 -0.48 -7.08 -6.12
C GLN A 136 0.47 -7.34 -4.94
N ILE A 137 0.67 -6.36 -4.06
CA ILE A 137 1.55 -6.53 -2.89
C ILE A 137 0.93 -7.54 -1.94
N ALA A 138 1.60 -8.65 -1.69
CA ALA A 138 1.16 -9.64 -0.71
C ALA A 138 1.61 -9.26 0.71
N SER A 139 2.88 -8.85 0.84
CA SER A 139 3.42 -8.44 2.13
C SER A 139 4.55 -7.41 2.02
N ILE A 140 4.72 -6.65 3.10
CA ILE A 140 5.87 -5.76 3.31
C ILE A 140 6.50 -6.13 4.65
N VAL A 141 7.78 -6.48 4.65
CA VAL A 141 8.47 -7.00 5.84
C VAL A 141 9.68 -6.14 6.16
N ASN A 142 9.74 -5.61 7.37
CA ASN A 142 10.93 -4.95 7.90
C ASN A 142 12.03 -5.99 8.16
N LYS A 143 13.18 -5.78 7.52
CA LYS A 143 14.37 -6.62 7.63
C LYS A 143 15.26 -6.24 8.81
N LEU A 144 15.04 -5.09 9.45
CA LEU A 144 15.82 -4.63 10.59
C LEU A 144 15.03 -4.83 11.89
N GLY A 145 15.62 -5.56 12.84
CA GLY A 145 15.37 -5.54 14.30
C GLY A 145 13.94 -5.77 14.82
N LEU A 146 12.98 -4.99 14.35
CA LEU A 146 11.61 -4.88 14.84
C LEU A 146 10.62 -5.85 14.20
N LYS A 147 11.05 -6.69 13.25
CA LYS A 147 10.25 -7.73 12.58
C LYS A 147 8.80 -7.30 12.27
N GLU A 148 8.63 -6.05 11.86
CA GLU A 148 7.33 -5.53 11.48
C GLU A 148 6.94 -6.15 10.13
N ARG A 149 5.70 -6.62 10.02
CA ARG A 149 5.18 -7.22 8.79
C ARG A 149 3.78 -6.68 8.50
N PHE A 150 3.55 -6.30 7.26
CA PHE A 150 2.24 -5.93 6.74
C PHE A 150 1.78 -7.01 5.77
N GLU A 151 0.51 -7.37 5.85
CA GLU A 151 -0.16 -8.30 4.93
C GLU A 151 -1.44 -7.68 4.40
N PHE A 152 -1.75 -7.98 3.13
CA PHE A 152 -2.86 -7.36 2.42
C PHE A 152 -3.76 -8.41 1.78
N GLN A 153 -5.08 -8.19 1.85
CA GLN A 153 -6.06 -8.97 1.11
C GLN A 153 -6.89 -8.07 0.21
N TYR A 154 -7.24 -8.60 -0.95
CA TYR A 154 -7.87 -7.85 -2.03
C TYR A 154 -9.22 -8.45 -2.41
N ASN A 155 -10.16 -7.60 -2.81
CA ASN A 155 -11.37 -8.04 -3.49
C ASN A 155 -11.08 -8.37 -4.98
N VAL A 156 -12.13 -8.71 -5.73
CA VAL A 156 -12.04 -9.02 -7.17
C VAL A 156 -11.71 -7.80 -8.05
N ALA A 157 -12.06 -6.60 -7.60
CA ALA A 157 -11.77 -5.35 -8.29
C ALA A 157 -10.31 -4.88 -8.09
N GLY A 158 -9.62 -5.47 -7.10
CA GLY A 158 -8.24 -5.14 -6.77
C GLY A 158 -8.07 -4.15 -5.63
N ASP A 159 -9.16 -3.81 -4.93
CA ASP A 159 -9.14 -2.96 -3.73
C ASP A 159 -8.70 -3.77 -2.52
N ILE A 160 -7.91 -3.16 -1.64
CA ILE A 160 -7.53 -3.75 -0.35
C ILE A 160 -8.75 -3.75 0.56
N ILE A 161 -9.21 -4.95 0.93
CA ILE A 161 -10.31 -5.13 1.89
C ILE A 161 -9.81 -5.44 3.30
N LYS A 162 -8.53 -5.79 3.43
CA LYS A 162 -7.90 -6.08 4.71
C LYS A 162 -6.43 -5.70 4.69
N LEU A 163 -5.98 -5.00 5.73
CA LEU A 163 -4.58 -4.74 6.05
C LEU A 163 -4.32 -5.26 7.47
N ALA A 164 -3.35 -6.17 7.62
CA ALA A 164 -2.89 -6.63 8.92
C ALA A 164 -1.43 -6.20 9.16
N LYS A 165 -1.15 -5.60 10.31
CA LYS A 165 0.18 -5.25 10.79
C LYS A 165 0.54 -6.15 11.96
N TYR A 166 1.72 -6.76 11.85
CA TYR A 166 2.30 -7.63 12.86
C TYR A 166 3.58 -7.00 13.42
N SER A 167 3.80 -7.21 14.71
CA SER A 167 5.09 -7.01 15.36
C SER A 167 5.64 -8.38 15.73
N SER A 168 6.70 -8.82 15.05
CA SER A 168 7.10 -10.23 15.03
C SER A 168 5.96 -11.14 14.56
N GLU A 169 5.49 -12.08 15.38
CA GLU A 169 4.36 -12.96 15.04
C GLU A 169 3.03 -12.52 15.68
N LEU A 170 3.03 -11.41 16.43
CA LEU A 170 1.84 -10.91 17.10
C LEU A 170 1.11 -9.92 16.18
N LEU A 171 -0.16 -10.18 15.93
CA LEU A 171 -1.04 -9.24 15.24
C LEU A 171 -1.21 -8.01 16.12
N GLU A 172 -0.88 -6.82 15.62
CA GLU A 172 -0.96 -5.57 16.39
C GLU A 172 -2.14 -4.71 15.91
N ILE A 173 -2.34 -4.64 14.59
CA ILE A 173 -3.41 -3.88 13.97
C ILE A 173 -4.04 -4.71 12.86
N GLU A 174 -5.36 -4.74 12.81
CA GLU A 174 -6.13 -5.24 11.69
C GLU A 174 -7.08 -4.14 11.23
N ILE A 175 -7.07 -3.82 9.94
CA ILE A 175 -8.01 -2.90 9.32
C ILE A 175 -8.80 -3.69 8.30
N THR A 176 -10.11 -3.75 8.46
CA THR A 176 -11.00 -4.56 7.62
C THR A 176 -12.14 -3.68 7.08
N SER A 177 -12.44 -3.84 5.80
CA SER A 177 -13.58 -3.20 5.17
C SER A 177 -14.89 -3.71 5.77
N ILE A 178 -15.81 -2.80 6.04
CA ILE A 178 -17.20 -3.10 6.39
C ILE A 178 -18.09 -2.78 5.18
N HIS A 179 -18.97 -3.72 4.86
CA HIS A 179 -19.93 -3.64 3.75
C HIS A 179 -21.27 -3.07 4.20
#